data_AF-A0A1I6Y5B4-F1
#
_entry.id   AF-A0A1I6Y5B4-F1
#
_cell.length_a   1.000
_cell.length_b   1.000
_cell.length_c   1.000
_cell.angle_alpha   90.00
_cell.angle_beta   90.00
_cell.angle_gamma   90.00
#
_symmetry.space_group_name_H-M   'P 1'
#
loop_
_entity.id
_entity.type
_entity.pdbx_description
1 polymer ?
#
loop_
_entity_poly.entity_id
_entity_poly.type
_entity_poly.pdbx_seq_one_letter_code
_entity_poly.pdbx_strand_id
1 'polypeptide(L)' 'RFLKYYLCEGAWSHVCCDTEYKRFYDIKYKEVNRNQHKRALALTARKFARLVYSMLKTNQLYKAPVSK' A
#
# COMPACT_ATOMS: atom_id res chain seq x y z
N ARG A 1 -16.10 10.82 4.96
CA ARG A 1 -15.48 10.41 6.25
C ARG A 1 -15.00 8.93 6.29
N PHE A 2 -15.02 8.18 5.17
CA PHE A 2 -14.64 6.74 5.15
C PHE A 2 -13.48 6.40 4.20
N LEU A 3 -13.06 7.33 3.34
CA LEU A 3 -12.04 7.07 2.32
C LEU A 3 -10.71 6.57 2.92
N LYS A 4 -10.27 7.20 4.02
CA LYS A 4 -9.06 6.76 4.74
C LYS A 4 -9.15 5.32 5.23
N TYR A 5 -10.32 4.92 5.72
CA TYR A 5 -10.56 3.57 6.23
C TYR A 5 -10.38 2.54 5.11
N TYR A 6 -11.07 2.74 3.98
CA TYR A 6 -10.99 1.82 2.84
C TYR A 6 -9.61 1.78 2.18
N LEU A 7 -8.90 2.91 2.13
CA LEU A 7 -7.52 2.92 1.62
C LEU A 7 -6.58 2.13 2.52
N CYS A 8 -6.78 2.18 3.84
CA CYS A 8 -6.01 1.37 4.78
C CYS A 8 -6.37 -0.12 4.69
N GLU A 9 -7.66 -0.47 4.59
CA GLU A 9 -8.09 -1.86 4.40
C GLU A 9 -7.59 -2.44 3.07
N GLY A 10 -7.73 -1.70 1.97
CA GLY A 10 -7.20 -2.10 0.67
C GLY A 10 -5.68 -2.29 0.71
N ALA A 11 -4.96 -1.37 1.36
CA ALA A 11 -3.52 -1.51 1.55
C ALA A 11 -3.15 -2.76 2.36
N TRP A 12 -3.96 -3.14 3.37
CA TRP A 12 -3.74 -4.38 4.13
C TRP A 12 -3.95 -5.62 3.27
N SER A 13 -5.00 -5.66 2.45
CA SER A 13 -5.23 -6.74 1.48
C SER A 13 -4.04 -6.89 0.51
N HIS A 14 -3.49 -5.77 0.02
CA HIS A 14 -2.28 -5.80 -0.80
C HIS A 14 -1.05 -6.32 -0.05
N VAL A 15 -0.87 -5.99 1.22
CA VAL A 15 0.23 -6.56 2.03
C VAL A 15 0.09 -8.08 2.17
N CYS A 16 -1.13 -8.61 2.22
CA CYS A 16 -1.37 -10.05 2.28
C CYS A 16 -1.13 -10.75 0.93
N CYS A 17 -1.52 -10.14 -0.18
CA CYS A 17 -1.53 -10.77 -1.50
C CYS A 17 -0.32 -10.45 -2.40
N ASP A 18 0.35 -9.31 -2.17
CA ASP A 18 1.43 -8.80 -3.02
C ASP A 18 2.76 -8.74 -2.24
N THR A 19 3.78 -9.41 -2.77
CA THR A 19 5.09 -9.54 -2.14
C THR A 19 5.86 -8.21 -2.09
N GLU A 20 5.65 -7.32 -3.05
CA GLU A 20 6.28 -5.99 -3.08
C GLU A 20 5.73 -5.10 -1.97
N TYR A 21 4.40 -5.12 -1.78
CA TYR A 21 3.74 -4.38 -0.71
C TYR A 21 4.08 -4.95 0.67
N LYS A 22 4.15 -6.28 0.79
CA LYS A 22 4.59 -6.95 2.02
C LYS A 22 6.02 -6.56 2.40
N ARG A 23 6.95 -6.66 1.46
CA ARG A 23 8.35 -6.28 1.68
C ARG A 23 8.47 -4.80 2.10
N PHE A 24 7.73 -3.91 1.44
CA PHE A 24 7.71 -2.50 1.81
C PHE A 24 7.18 -2.30 3.24
N TYR A 25 6.07 -2.95 3.61
CA TYR A 25 5.51 -2.90 4.95
C TYR A 25 6.52 -3.35 6.00
N ASP A 26 7.17 -4.50 5.79
CA ASP A 26 8.12 -5.08 6.75
C ASP A 26 9.34 -4.18 6.96
N ILE A 27 9.85 -3.55 5.90
CA ILE A 27 10.92 -2.55 6.01
C ILE A 27 10.45 -1.38 6.88
N LYS A 28 9.27 -0.80 6.59
CA LYS A 28 8.75 0.36 7.33
C LYS A 28 8.36 0.04 8.77
N TYR A 29 8.02 -1.21 9.05
CA TYR A 29 7.75 -1.72 10.37
C TYR A 29 9.02 -1.76 11.24
N LYS A 30 10.13 -2.27 10.68
CA LYS A 30 11.42 -2.40 11.39
C LYS A 30 12.16 -1.08 11.59
N GLU A 31 11.83 -0.04 10.82
CA GLU A 31 12.47 1.28 10.91
C GLU A 31 12.25 2.00 12.26
N VAL A 32 11.15 1.72 12.96
CA VAL A 32 10.74 2.52 14.13
C VAL A 32 10.29 1.62 15.27
N ASN A 33 10.71 1.92 16.49
CA ASN A 33 10.41 1.11 17.67
C ASN A 33 9.03 1.38 18.30
N ARG A 34 8.41 2.52 18.01
CA ARG A 34 7.11 2.93 18.56
C ARG A 34 6.10 3.22 17.46
N ASN A 35 4.86 2.76 17.65
CA ASN A 35 3.77 2.93 16.68
C ASN A 35 4.07 2.35 15.28
N GLN A 36 4.95 1.35 15.22
CA GLN A 36 5.41 0.64 14.04
C GLN A 36 4.26 0.20 13.11
N HIS A 37 3.25 -0.51 13.61
CA HIS A 37 2.12 -0.96 12.79
C HIS A 37 1.35 0.19 12.14
N LYS A 38 0.95 1.20 12.95
CA LYS A 38 0.16 2.34 12.45
C LYS A 38 0.94 3.16 11.42
N ARG A 39 2.24 3.38 11.65
CA ARG A 39 3.12 4.10 10.72
C ARG A 39 3.34 3.31 9.44
N ALA A 40 3.74 2.04 9.55
CA ALA A 40 3.99 1.18 8.40
C ALA A 40 2.74 1.08 7.51
N LEU A 41 1.58 0.84 8.11
CA LEU A 41 0.31 0.78 7.38
C LEU A 41 -0.02 2.10 6.67
N ALA A 42 0.16 3.25 7.33
CA ALA A 42 -0.10 4.55 6.72
C ALA A 42 0.84 4.84 5.53
N LEU A 43 2.12 4.45 5.63
CA LEU A 43 3.08 4.61 4.54
C LEU A 43 2.75 3.67 3.37
N THR A 44 2.35 2.44 3.66
CA THR A 44 1.91 1.47 2.65
C THR A 44 0.63 1.95 1.95
N ALA A 45 -0.35 2.46 2.70
CA ALA A 45 -1.56 3.07 2.13
C ALA A 45 -1.24 4.28 1.25
N ARG A 46 -0.23 5.09 1.61
CA ARG A 46 0.23 6.21 0.77
C ARG A 46 0.95 5.75 -0.50
N LYS A 47 1.67 4.62 -0.47
CA LYS A 47 2.22 3.98 -1.67
C LYS A 47 1.08 3.50 -2.59
N PHE A 48 0.08 2.84 -2.03
CA PHE A 48 -1.11 2.38 -2.75
C PHE A 48 -1.92 3.53 -3.36
N ALA A 49 -2.20 4.59 -2.61
CA ALA A 49 -2.94 5.75 -3.12
C ALA A 49 -2.23 6.43 -4.30
N ARG A 50 -0.89 6.43 -4.33
CA ARG A 50 -0.13 6.93 -5.48
C ARG A 50 -0.31 6.08 -6.73
N LEU A 51 -0.36 4.76 -6.58
CA LEU A 51 -0.68 3.85 -7.68
C LEU A 51 -2.08 4.15 -8.24
N VAL A 52 -3.08 4.21 -7.37
CA VAL A 52 -4.47 4.54 -7.77
C VAL A 52 -4.53 5.89 -8.49
N TYR A 53 -3.90 6.92 -7.91
CA TYR A 53 -3.84 8.24 -8.53
C TYR A 53 -3.17 8.22 -9.91
N SER A 54 -2.05 7.51 -10.05
CA SER A 54 -1.35 7.37 -11.33
C SER A 54 -2.26 6.72 -12.37
N MET A 55 -2.95 5.64 -12.01
CA MET A 55 -3.86 4.94 -12.90
C MET A 55 -5.03 5.81 -13.35
N LEU A 56 -5.65 6.53 -12.41
CA LEU A 56 -6.73 7.47 -12.70
C LEU A 56 -6.26 8.59 -13.63
N LYS A 57 -5.05 9.12 -13.40
CA LYS A 57 -4.46 10.16 -14.25
C LYS A 57 -4.20 9.66 -15.67
N THR A 58 -3.72 8.43 -15.82
CA THR A 58 -3.44 7.83 -17.14
C THR A 58 -4.69 7.22 -17.79
N ASN A 59 -5.83 7.16 -17.08
CA ASN A 59 -7.03 6.42 -17.45
C ASN A 59 -6.74 4.96 -17.88
N GLN A 60 -5.85 4.30 -17.14
CA GLN A 60 -5.41 2.94 -17.42
C GLN A 60 -5.92 1.98 -16.34
N LEU A 61 -6.39 0.81 -16.77
CA LEU A 61 -6.71 -0.30 -15.87
C LEU A 61 -5.45 -0.86 -15.22
N TYR A 62 -5.61 -1.43 -14.01
CA TYR A 62 -4.50 -2.05 -13.29
C TYR A 62 -3.96 -3.20 -14.13
N LYS A 63 -2.68 -3.11 -14.50
CA LYS A 63 -1.95 -4.22 -15.10
C LYS A 63 -1.07 -4.79 -14.01
N ALA A 64 -1.39 -5.99 -13.55
CA ALA A 64 -0.54 -6.69 -12.59
C ALA A 64 0.88 -6.79 -13.19
N PRO A 65 1.94 -6.57 -12.38
CA PRO A 65 3.30 -6.72 -12.85
C PRO A 65 3.46 -8.17 -13.34
N VAL A 66 3.85 -8.34 -14.60
CA VAL A 66 4.18 -9.65 -15.16
C VAL A 66 5.32 -10.19 -14.30
N SER A 67 5.05 -11.24 -13.53
CA SER A 67 6.05 -12.01 -12.79
C SER A 67 7.21 -12.33 -13.75
N LYS A 68 8.35 -11.67 -13.55
CA LYS A 68 9.62 -12.06 -14.20
C LYS A 68 10.28 -13.17 -13.41
#